data_AF-A0AAX2BQ21-F1
#
_entry.id   AF-A0AAX2BQ21-F1
#
_cell.length_a   1.000
_cell.length_b   1.000
_cell.length_c   1.000
_cell.angle_alpha   90.00
_cell.angle_beta   90.00
_cell.angle_gamma   90.00
#
_symmetry.space_group_name_H-M   'P 1'
#
loop_
_entity.id
_entity.type
_entity.pdbx_description
1 polymer ?
#
loop_
_entity_poly.entity_id
_entity_poly.type
_entity_poly.pdbx_seq_one_letter_code
_entity_poly.pdbx_strand_id
1 'polypeptide(L)'
;MESITKQLVKIGHGMSKEIAADEPAVAKLLTELASALDVQYERGNAQEAKCAALAAENAHMQQVIGDVQTLYYESDGIVGYHLNGDIAKWDDVMPDLWAETPSTDAFLAEVRAQGVEMLAAEYESKIEPYKTHDEFMNAHYLKMQAIEARNFAAQIRKGVQS
;
A
#
# COMPACT_ATOMS: atom_id res chain seq x y z
N MET A 1 -7.43 -24.59 -3.11
CA MET A 1 -8.78 -24.70 -2.51
C MET A 1 -9.29 -23.28 -2.35
N GLU A 2 -10.48 -22.96 -2.85
CA GLU A 2 -11.02 -21.59 -2.79
C GLU A 2 -11.38 -21.22 -1.34
N SER A 3 -11.03 -20.00 -0.90
CA SER A 3 -11.32 -19.49 0.45
C SER A 3 -12.82 -19.47 0.72
N ILE A 4 -13.23 -19.78 1.96
CA ILE A 4 -14.63 -19.73 2.40
C ILE A 4 -15.24 -18.35 2.10
N THR A 5 -14.47 -17.27 2.28
CA THR A 5 -14.95 -15.90 1.98
C THR A 5 -15.33 -15.72 0.51
N LYS A 6 -14.52 -16.25 -0.42
CA LYS A 6 -14.82 -16.19 -1.86
C LYS A 6 -16.03 -17.03 -2.25
N GLN A 7 -16.23 -18.16 -1.58
CA GLN A 7 -17.45 -18.96 -1.74
C GLN A 7 -18.68 -18.19 -1.26
N LEU A 8 -18.61 -17.51 -0.11
CA LEU A 8 -19.71 -16.69 0.42
C LEU A 8 -20.07 -15.53 -0.53
N VAL A 9 -19.07 -14.86 -1.12
CA VAL A 9 -19.30 -13.81 -2.14
C VAL A 9 -20.09 -14.38 -3.34
N LYS A 10 -19.67 -15.54 -3.86
CA LYS A 10 -20.37 -16.22 -4.97
C LYS A 10 -21.81 -16.60 -4.60
N ILE A 11 -22.01 -17.14 -3.41
CA ILE A 11 -23.34 -17.52 -2.90
C ILE A 11 -24.22 -16.27 -2.79
N GLY A 12 -23.72 -15.17 -2.21
CA GLY A 12 -24.47 -13.92 -2.06
C GLY A 12 -24.94 -13.35 -3.40
N HIS A 13 -24.08 -13.35 -4.43
CA HIS A 13 -24.48 -12.94 -5.79
C HIS A 13 -25.45 -13.93 -6.45
N GLY A 14 -25.31 -15.24 -6.18
CA GLY A 14 -26.25 -16.26 -6.64
C GLY A 14 -27.65 -16.05 -6.08
N MET A 15 -27.76 -15.97 -4.76
CA MET A 15 -29.03 -15.73 -4.04
C MET A 15 -29.68 -14.41 -4.47
N SER A 16 -28.89 -13.35 -4.66
CA SER A 16 -29.40 -12.08 -5.16
C SER A 16 -30.10 -12.22 -6.52
N LYS A 17 -29.59 -13.07 -7.43
CA LYS A 17 -30.22 -13.28 -8.75
C LYS A 17 -31.51 -14.07 -8.65
N GLU A 18 -31.57 -15.04 -7.75
CA GLU A 18 -32.74 -15.90 -7.55
C GLU A 18 -33.93 -15.11 -7.02
N ILE A 19 -33.72 -14.20 -6.06
CA ILE A 19 -34.81 -13.44 -5.42
C ILE A 19 -35.13 -12.10 -6.11
N ALA A 20 -34.42 -11.74 -7.18
CA ALA A 20 -34.50 -10.41 -7.80
C ALA A 20 -35.90 -10.04 -8.31
N ALA A 21 -36.69 -11.03 -8.73
CA ALA A 21 -38.05 -10.82 -9.22
C ALA A 21 -39.06 -10.58 -8.08
N ASP A 22 -38.91 -11.31 -6.97
CA ASP A 22 -39.85 -11.29 -5.85
C ASP A 22 -39.51 -10.19 -4.83
N GLU A 23 -38.22 -9.97 -4.56
CA GLU A 23 -37.72 -9.01 -3.57
C GLU A 23 -36.54 -8.18 -4.10
N PRO A 24 -36.76 -7.23 -5.03
CA PRO A 24 -35.69 -6.49 -5.71
C PRO A 24 -34.82 -5.66 -4.76
N ALA A 25 -35.39 -5.14 -3.66
CA ALA A 25 -34.64 -4.39 -2.65
C ALA A 25 -33.66 -5.29 -1.87
N VAL A 26 -34.09 -6.49 -1.51
CA VAL A 26 -33.27 -7.47 -0.78
C VAL A 26 -32.18 -8.04 -1.70
N ALA A 27 -32.51 -8.32 -2.96
CA ALA A 27 -31.53 -8.69 -3.98
C ALA A 27 -30.42 -7.64 -4.11
N LYS A 28 -30.80 -6.35 -4.22
CA LYS A 28 -29.83 -5.26 -4.31
C LYS A 28 -28.91 -5.22 -3.09
N LEU A 29 -29.47 -5.30 -1.88
CA LEU A 29 -28.69 -5.33 -0.64
C LEU A 29 -27.71 -6.52 -0.60
N LEU A 30 -28.14 -7.72 -0.99
CA LEU A 30 -27.27 -8.89 -1.05
C LEU A 30 -26.10 -8.70 -2.03
N THR A 31 -26.35 -8.10 -3.20
CA THR A 31 -25.29 -7.79 -4.16
C THR A 31 -24.30 -6.77 -3.62
N GLU A 32 -24.78 -5.73 -2.93
CA GLU A 32 -23.91 -4.71 -2.31
C GLU A 32 -23.07 -5.31 -1.19
N LEU A 33 -23.67 -6.12 -0.32
CA LEU A 33 -22.96 -6.80 0.77
C LEU A 33 -21.94 -7.82 0.24
N ALA A 34 -22.28 -8.60 -0.79
CA ALA A 34 -21.34 -9.54 -1.41
C ALA A 34 -20.15 -8.81 -2.05
N SER A 35 -20.40 -7.73 -2.78
CA SER A 35 -19.36 -6.88 -3.37
C SER A 35 -18.48 -6.24 -2.29
N ALA A 36 -19.08 -5.72 -1.22
CA ALA A 36 -18.35 -5.11 -0.10
C ALA A 36 -17.49 -6.14 0.63
N LEU A 37 -18.00 -7.36 0.86
CA LEU A 37 -17.23 -8.44 1.46
C LEU A 37 -16.01 -8.80 0.60
N ASP A 38 -16.18 -8.87 -0.72
CA ASP A 38 -15.08 -9.17 -1.64
C ASP A 38 -13.97 -8.12 -1.58
N VAL A 39 -14.36 -6.84 -1.63
CA VAL A 39 -13.43 -5.70 -1.54
C VAL A 39 -12.68 -5.70 -0.20
N GLN A 40 -13.38 -5.91 0.91
CA GLN A 40 -12.74 -5.93 2.23
C GLN A 40 -11.81 -7.13 2.41
N TYR A 41 -12.17 -8.28 1.85
CA TYR A 41 -11.31 -9.46 1.87
C TYR A 41 -10.00 -9.21 1.12
N GLU A 42 -10.08 -8.68 -0.11
CA GLU A 42 -8.88 -8.36 -0.88
C GLU A 42 -8.04 -7.27 -0.22
N ARG A 43 -8.68 -6.25 0.35
CA ARG A 43 -7.98 -5.21 1.12
C ARG A 43 -7.25 -5.80 2.34
N GLY A 44 -7.88 -6.74 3.04
CA GLY A 44 -7.28 -7.45 4.17
C GLY A 44 -6.03 -8.21 3.76
N ASN A 45 -6.13 -9.04 2.70
CA ASN A 45 -4.99 -9.80 2.17
C ASN A 45 -3.84 -8.88 1.73
N ALA A 46 -4.16 -7.78 1.04
CA ALA A 46 -3.16 -6.81 0.60
C ALA A 46 -2.47 -6.12 1.79
N GLN A 47 -3.21 -5.81 2.86
CA GLN A 47 -2.65 -5.22 4.08
C GLN A 47 -1.76 -6.21 4.82
N GLU A 48 -2.18 -7.47 4.96
CA GLU A 48 -1.40 -8.53 5.59
C GLU A 48 -0.08 -8.77 4.84
N ALA A 49 -0.12 -8.80 3.51
CA ALA A 49 1.08 -8.91 2.68
C ALA A 49 2.06 -7.74 2.90
N LYS A 50 1.56 -6.50 2.97
CA LYS A 50 2.38 -5.31 3.29
C LYS A 50 3.00 -5.40 4.68
N CYS A 51 2.22 -5.80 5.68
CA CYS A 51 2.71 -5.97 7.05
C CYS A 51 3.77 -7.07 7.14
N ALA A 52 3.59 -8.20 6.45
CA ALA A 52 4.56 -9.28 6.39
C ALA A 52 5.89 -8.83 5.74
N ALA A 53 5.82 -8.07 4.65
CA ALA A 53 7.00 -7.52 3.99
C ALA A 53 7.80 -6.56 4.90
N LEU A 54 7.10 -5.61 5.54
CA LEU A 54 7.73 -4.69 6.52
C LEU A 54 8.30 -5.43 7.73
N ALA A 55 7.63 -6.48 8.21
CA ALA A 55 8.12 -7.28 9.33
C ALA A 55 9.40 -8.04 8.94
N ALA A 56 9.45 -8.61 7.74
CA ALA A 56 10.64 -9.29 7.23
C ALA A 56 11.82 -8.33 7.05
N GLU A 57 11.58 -7.14 6.49
CA GLU A 57 12.60 -6.10 6.35
C GLU A 57 13.12 -5.61 7.71
N ASN A 58 12.23 -5.38 8.68
CA ASN A 58 12.62 -5.02 10.04
C ASN A 58 13.43 -6.12 10.74
N ALA A 59 13.07 -7.39 10.55
CA ALA A 59 13.82 -8.52 11.10
C ALA A 59 15.24 -8.58 10.50
N HIS A 60 15.36 -8.34 9.19
CA HIS A 60 16.64 -8.25 8.51
C HIS A 60 17.50 -7.09 9.07
N MET A 61 16.92 -5.89 9.24
CA MET A 61 17.63 -4.77 9.86
C MET A 61 18.09 -5.07 11.29
N GLN A 62 17.25 -5.72 12.09
CA GLN A 62 17.62 -6.12 13.45
C GLN A 62 18.77 -7.13 13.45
N GLN A 63 18.80 -8.05 12.49
CA GLN A 63 19.91 -8.97 12.30
C GLN A 63 21.20 -8.20 11.97
N VAL A 64 21.18 -7.30 10.98
CA VAL A 64 22.35 -6.48 10.62
C VAL A 64 22.87 -5.69 11.81
N ILE A 65 21.98 -5.07 12.61
CA ILE A 65 22.36 -4.38 13.84
C ILE A 65 23.04 -5.33 14.84
N GLY A 66 22.51 -6.55 15.01
CA GLY A 66 23.11 -7.57 15.87
C GLY A 66 24.50 -8.01 15.40
N ASP A 67 24.69 -8.16 14.10
CA ASP A 67 25.98 -8.52 13.50
C ASP A 67 27.02 -7.40 13.72
N VAL A 68 26.62 -6.12 13.56
CA VAL A 68 27.49 -4.97 13.85
C VAL A 68 27.87 -4.93 15.33
N GLN A 69 26.91 -5.16 16.22
CA GLN A 69 27.16 -5.19 17.67
C GLN A 69 28.14 -6.31 18.05
N THR A 70 27.95 -7.51 17.49
CA THR A 70 28.83 -8.65 17.71
C THR A 70 30.25 -8.32 17.29
N LEU A 71 30.42 -7.76 16.08
CA LEU A 71 31.73 -7.37 15.60
C LEU A 71 32.37 -6.32 16.52
N TYR A 72 31.62 -5.28 16.90
CA TYR A 72 32.12 -4.23 17.80
C TYR A 72 32.66 -4.78 19.13
N TYR A 73 31.93 -5.72 19.76
CA TYR A 73 32.32 -6.29 21.05
C TYR A 73 33.44 -7.33 20.94
N GLU A 74 33.44 -8.15 19.88
CA GLU A 74 34.42 -9.22 19.71
C GLU A 74 35.74 -8.72 19.11
N SER A 75 35.73 -7.57 18.44
CA SER A 75 36.87 -7.03 17.71
C SER A 75 37.53 -5.80 18.34
N ASP A 76 37.07 -5.36 19.52
CA ASP A 76 37.51 -4.12 20.19
C ASP A 76 37.44 -2.88 19.26
N GLY A 77 36.41 -2.85 18.40
CA GLY A 77 36.21 -1.80 17.41
C GLY A 77 37.13 -1.85 16.19
N ILE A 78 37.94 -2.91 16.00
CA ILE A 78 38.82 -3.09 14.83
C ILE A 78 38.17 -4.05 13.84
N VAL A 79 37.92 -3.60 12.62
CA VAL A 79 37.27 -4.38 11.56
C VAL A 79 38.27 -5.33 10.88
N GLY A 80 38.99 -6.16 11.65
CA GLY A 80 39.90 -7.20 11.18
C GLY A 80 41.12 -6.75 10.33
N TYR A 81 42.07 -7.68 10.16
CA TYR A 81 43.16 -7.60 9.19
C TYR A 81 43.03 -8.76 8.20
N HIS A 82 43.19 -8.49 6.91
CA HIS A 82 43.40 -9.54 5.92
C HIS A 82 44.73 -10.26 6.19
N LEU A 83 44.85 -11.53 5.80
CA LEU A 83 46.08 -12.33 5.93
C LEU A 83 47.30 -11.69 5.23
N ASN A 84 47.09 -10.72 4.34
CA ASN A 84 48.11 -9.95 3.63
C ASN A 84 48.52 -8.65 4.37
N GLY A 85 47.93 -8.33 5.52
CA GLY A 85 48.22 -7.12 6.31
C GLY A 85 47.35 -5.90 6.00
N ASP A 86 46.42 -5.99 5.05
CA ASP A 86 45.49 -4.91 4.72
C ASP A 86 44.34 -4.83 5.74
N ILE A 87 43.78 -3.63 5.94
CA ILE A 87 42.57 -3.42 6.75
C ILE A 87 41.36 -3.88 5.93
N ALA A 88 40.49 -4.71 6.52
CA ALA A 88 39.28 -5.14 5.83
C ALA A 88 38.26 -4.00 5.70
N LYS A 89 37.62 -3.90 4.53
CA LYS A 89 36.55 -2.93 4.33
C LYS A 89 35.25 -3.48 4.88
N TRP A 90 34.38 -2.58 5.32
CA TRP A 90 33.03 -2.95 5.75
C TRP A 90 32.26 -3.73 4.68
N ASP A 91 32.46 -3.42 3.38
CA ASP A 91 31.75 -4.11 2.29
C ASP A 91 32.13 -5.59 2.21
N ASP A 92 33.37 -5.91 2.56
CA ASP A 92 33.90 -7.27 2.53
C ASP A 92 33.48 -8.08 3.77
N VAL A 93 33.30 -7.41 4.91
CA VAL A 93 32.98 -8.04 6.21
C VAL A 93 31.47 -8.12 6.45
N MET A 94 30.72 -7.13 5.97
CA MET A 94 29.28 -6.95 6.20
C MET A 94 28.60 -6.39 4.94
N PRO A 95 28.38 -7.20 3.90
CA PRO A 95 27.78 -6.74 2.65
C PRO A 95 26.37 -6.16 2.82
N ASP A 96 25.63 -6.62 3.83
CA ASP A 96 24.26 -6.19 4.11
C ASP A 96 24.16 -4.91 4.95
N LEU A 97 25.29 -4.30 5.32
CA LEU A 97 25.33 -3.09 6.16
C LEU A 97 24.56 -1.91 5.54
N TRP A 98 24.49 -1.86 4.21
CA TRP A 98 23.77 -0.83 3.45
C TRP A 98 22.57 -1.39 2.69
N ALA A 99 21.97 -2.48 3.17
CA ALA A 99 20.79 -3.04 2.54
C ALA A 99 19.69 -1.97 2.41
N GLU A 100 19.13 -1.88 1.20
CA GLU A 100 18.01 -0.99 0.91
C GLU A 100 16.72 -1.45 1.61
N THR A 101 15.73 -0.56 1.65
CA THR A 101 14.49 -0.73 2.41
C THR A 101 13.25 -0.63 1.51
N PRO A 102 13.14 -1.49 0.47
CA PRO A 102 12.13 -1.33 -0.57
C PRO A 102 10.68 -1.44 -0.03
N SER A 103 10.46 -2.22 1.03
CA SER A 103 9.14 -2.35 1.65
C SER A 103 8.75 -1.07 2.38
N THR A 104 9.71 -0.46 3.09
CA THR A 104 9.53 0.85 3.72
C THR A 104 9.29 1.94 2.67
N ASP A 105 10.06 1.95 1.58
CA ASP A 105 9.87 2.93 0.50
C ASP A 105 8.50 2.81 -0.17
N ALA A 106 8.06 1.58 -0.46
CA ALA A 106 6.74 1.30 -1.00
C ALA A 106 5.62 1.72 -0.02
N PHE A 107 5.82 1.49 1.28
CA PHE A 107 4.89 1.93 2.31
C PHE A 107 4.79 3.46 2.36
N LEU A 108 5.92 4.17 2.36
CA LEU A 108 5.94 5.63 2.36
C LEU A 108 5.34 6.22 1.07
N ALA A 109 5.57 5.57 -0.08
CA ALA A 109 4.93 5.94 -1.33
C ALA A 109 3.40 5.81 -1.26
N GLU A 110 2.89 4.72 -0.67
CA GLU A 110 1.46 4.54 -0.43
C GLU A 110 0.89 5.62 0.50
N VAL A 111 1.56 5.93 1.62
CA VAL A 111 1.13 6.98 2.55
C VAL A 111 1.06 8.35 1.86
N ARG A 112 2.07 8.69 1.06
CA ARG A 112 2.07 9.93 0.25
C ARG A 112 0.93 9.94 -0.76
N ALA A 113 0.71 8.83 -1.47
CA ALA A 113 -0.38 8.69 -2.44
C ALA A 113 -1.76 8.88 -1.77
N GLN A 114 -1.96 8.33 -0.58
CA GLN A 114 -3.18 8.54 0.20
C GLN A 114 -3.40 10.01 0.57
N GLY A 115 -2.34 10.72 0.96
CA GLY A 115 -2.43 12.17 1.21
C GLY A 115 -2.88 12.96 -0.03
N VAL A 116 -2.41 12.57 -1.21
CA VAL A 116 -2.86 13.17 -2.49
C VAL A 116 -4.30 12.79 -2.83
N GLU A 117 -4.72 11.56 -2.53
CA GLU A 117 -6.11 11.13 -2.72
C GLU A 117 -7.08 11.87 -1.79
N MET A 118 -6.66 12.20 -0.57
CA MET A 118 -7.42 13.07 0.33
C MET A 118 -7.61 14.47 -0.28
N LEU A 119 -6.59 15.03 -0.94
CA LEU A 119 -6.71 16.29 -1.67
C LEU A 119 -7.69 16.17 -2.85
N ALA A 120 -7.65 15.06 -3.59
CA ALA A 120 -8.61 14.82 -4.68
C ALA A 120 -10.06 14.78 -4.16
N ALA A 121 -10.29 14.10 -3.03
CA ALA A 121 -11.61 14.04 -2.39
C ALA A 121 -12.09 15.42 -1.92
N GLU A 122 -11.18 16.27 -1.45
CA GLU A 122 -11.48 17.65 -1.07
C GLU A 122 -11.84 18.54 -2.27
N TYR A 123 -11.26 18.31 -3.45
CA TYR A 123 -11.72 18.99 -4.66
C TYR A 123 -13.13 18.56 -5.04
N GLU A 124 -13.46 17.29 -4.90
CA GLU A 124 -14.78 16.75 -5.23
C GLU A 124 -15.86 17.22 -4.27
N SER A 125 -15.57 17.29 -2.97
CA SER A 125 -16.51 17.80 -1.96
C SER A 125 -16.94 19.25 -2.28
N LYS A 126 -16.02 20.03 -2.87
CA LYS A 126 -16.26 21.42 -3.31
C LYS A 126 -17.02 21.54 -4.63
N ILE A 127 -17.31 20.44 -5.33
CA ILE A 127 -18.12 20.46 -6.56
C ILE A 127 -19.61 20.55 -6.23
N GLU A 128 -20.06 19.88 -5.16
CA GLU A 128 -21.46 19.80 -4.70
C GLU A 128 -22.25 21.14 -4.67
N PRO A 129 -21.64 22.30 -4.33
CA PRO A 129 -22.32 23.60 -4.30
C PRO A 129 -22.64 24.18 -5.68
N TYR A 130 -21.91 23.80 -6.73
CA TYR A 130 -22.01 24.42 -8.05
C TYR A 130 -23.13 23.79 -8.87
N LYS A 131 -24.31 24.42 -8.87
CA LYS A 131 -25.53 23.90 -9.53
C LYS A 131 -26.02 24.75 -10.71
N THR A 132 -25.36 25.88 -10.99
CA THR A 132 -25.77 26.84 -12.02
C THR A 132 -24.82 26.88 -13.21
N HIS A 133 -25.30 27.40 -14.36
CA HIS A 133 -24.55 27.43 -15.61
C HIS A 133 -23.27 28.29 -15.56
N ASP A 134 -23.27 29.39 -14.78
CA ASP A 134 -22.08 30.26 -14.58
C ASP A 134 -21.01 29.61 -13.69
N GLU A 135 -21.39 28.66 -12.85
CA GLU A 135 -20.49 27.93 -11.95
C GLU A 135 -19.91 26.66 -12.58
N PHE A 136 -20.38 26.30 -13.78
CA PHE A 136 -19.98 25.11 -14.51
C PHE A 136 -18.47 25.05 -14.76
N MET A 137 -17.84 26.19 -15.07
CA MET A 137 -16.40 26.28 -15.30
C MET A 137 -15.60 25.99 -14.03
N ASN A 138 -16.08 26.43 -12.86
CA ASN A 138 -15.45 26.15 -11.57
C ASN A 138 -15.58 24.68 -11.17
N ALA A 139 -16.76 24.10 -11.34
CA ALA A 139 -17.00 22.68 -11.12
C ALA A 139 -16.12 21.79 -12.03
N HIS A 140 -16.01 22.16 -13.30
CA HIS A 140 -15.18 21.45 -14.28
C HIS A 140 -13.68 21.55 -13.92
N TYR A 141 -13.21 22.73 -13.52
CA TYR A 141 -11.83 22.92 -13.09
C TYR A 141 -11.48 22.05 -11.87
N LEU A 142 -12.31 22.05 -10.83
CA LEU A 142 -12.11 21.20 -9.64
C LEU A 142 -12.11 19.71 -9.98
N LYS A 143 -12.98 19.29 -10.90
CA LYS A 143 -13.01 17.91 -11.39
C LYS A 143 -11.71 17.52 -12.09
N MET A 144 -11.16 18.41 -12.93
CA MET A 144 -9.86 18.17 -13.57
C MET A 144 -8.74 18.06 -12.52
N GLN A 145 -8.72 18.95 -11.52
CA GLN A 145 -7.72 18.89 -10.44
C GLN A 145 -7.83 17.59 -9.61
N ALA A 146 -9.04 17.12 -9.33
CA ALA A 146 -9.24 15.83 -8.65
C ALA A 146 -8.71 14.64 -9.46
N ILE A 147 -8.90 14.65 -10.79
CA ILE A 147 -8.39 13.61 -11.69
C ILE A 147 -6.86 13.66 -11.76
N GLU A 148 -6.28 14.85 -11.90
CA GLU A 148 -4.82 15.05 -11.91
C GLU A 148 -4.18 14.58 -10.60
N ALA A 149 -4.77 14.94 -9.46
CA ALA A 149 -4.32 14.48 -8.14
C ALA A 149 -4.36 12.95 -8.04
N ARG A 150 -5.43 12.28 -8.50
CA ARG A 150 -5.48 10.81 -8.52
C ARG A 150 -4.43 10.18 -9.43
N ASN A 151 -4.21 10.77 -10.61
CA ASN A 151 -3.16 10.31 -11.52
C ASN A 151 -1.77 10.45 -10.89
N PHE A 152 -1.51 11.56 -10.20
CA PHE A 152 -0.27 11.79 -9.48
C PHE A 152 -0.09 10.80 -8.32
N ALA A 153 -1.14 10.53 -7.54
CA ALA A 153 -1.12 9.49 -6.52
C ALA A 153 -0.76 8.11 -7.10
N ALA A 154 -1.30 7.76 -8.27
CA ALA A 154 -0.97 6.53 -8.98
C ALA A 154 0.48 6.51 -9.49
N GLN A 155 1.07 7.65 -9.85
CA GLN A 155 2.49 7.75 -10.23
C GLN A 155 3.41 7.55 -9.01
N ILE A 156 3.07 8.14 -7.86
CA ILE A 156 3.82 7.94 -6.60
C ILE A 156 3.92 6.46 -6.27
N ARG A 157 2.82 5.69 -6.40
CA ARG A 157 2.81 4.23 -6.15
C ARG A 157 3.70 3.43 -7.10
N LYS A 158 3.93 3.93 -8.32
CA LYS A 158 4.82 3.28 -9.30
C LYS A 158 6.30 3.59 -9.07
N GLY A 159 6.63 4.41 -8.07
CA GLY A 159 8.00 4.88 -7.85
C GLY A 159 8.50 5.83 -8.95
N VAL A 160 7.60 6.35 -9.80
CA VAL A 160 7.98 7.34 -10.82
C VAL A 160 8.12 8.68 -10.10
N GLN A 161 9.36 9.04 -9.76
CA GLN A 161 9.66 10.40 -9.33
C GLN A 161 9.58 11.34 -10.55
N SER A 162 8.98 12.51 -10.34
CA SER A 162 9.01 13.63 -11.28
C SER A 162 10.43 14.19 -11.46
#